data_AF-A0AAJ3CEH1-F1
#
_entry.id   AF-A0AAJ3CEH1-F1
#
_cell.length_a   1.000
_cell.length_b   1.000
_cell.length_c   1.000
_cell.angle_alpha   90.00
_cell.angle_beta   90.00
_cell.angle_gamma   90.00
#
_symmetry.space_group_name_H-M   'P 1'
#
loop_
_entity.id
_entity.type
_entity.pdbx_description
1 polymer ?
#
loop_
_entity_poly.entity_id
_entity_poly.type
_entity_poly.pdbx_seq_one_letter_code
_entity_poly.pdbx_strand_id
1 'polypeptide(L)'
;MDSTPLPLSPDHLAALEQAYATPPRAYHHFGHVRAVLQHYAEVAAGPGWQQPVEVWLAVLFHDAVYVPGRSDNEARSVDWALACIPQWWPQAPVDLARVQALILLTARHGQLQPQDLDADAALFLDCDMAILAAPAEVFDAYDRGIAEEYRGVVPSLLFRLNRGRFLASLLKRPRIFLSDDFHARCDAAARANLRRRLGR
;
A
#
# COMPACT_ATOMS: atom_id res chain seq x y z
N MET A 1 -16.90 3.55 -17.14
CA MET A 1 -16.36 4.75 -16.48
C MET A 1 -16.44 4.43 -15.01
N ASP A 2 -15.37 3.85 -14.48
CA ASP A 2 -15.35 3.39 -13.08
C ASP A 2 -15.58 4.60 -12.18
N SER A 3 -16.69 4.59 -11.45
CA SER A 3 -17.10 5.70 -10.61
C SER A 3 -16.11 5.83 -9.46
N THR A 4 -15.17 6.77 -9.56
CA THR A 4 -14.35 7.17 -8.42
C THR A 4 -15.25 7.82 -7.37
N PRO A 5 -14.99 7.62 -6.06
CA PRO A 5 -15.83 8.19 -5.00
C PRO A 5 -15.93 9.72 -5.06
N LEU A 6 -14.87 10.37 -5.54
CA LEU A 6 -14.80 11.81 -5.78
C LEU A 6 -14.28 12.09 -7.21
N PRO A 7 -14.65 13.22 -7.82
CA PRO A 7 -14.14 13.60 -9.13
C PRO A 7 -12.64 13.94 -9.04
N LEU A 8 -11.79 13.24 -9.79
CA LEU A 8 -10.35 13.51 -9.86
C LEU A 8 -10.04 14.28 -11.15
N SER A 9 -9.67 15.56 -11.03
CA SER A 9 -9.30 16.38 -12.19
C SER A 9 -7.97 15.91 -12.80
N PRO A 10 -7.71 16.21 -14.09
CA PRO A 10 -6.41 15.92 -14.71
C PRO A 10 -5.24 16.55 -13.95
N ASP A 11 -5.41 17.75 -13.40
CA ASP A 11 -4.35 18.45 -12.65
C ASP A 11 -4.04 17.75 -11.31
N HIS A 12 -5.08 17.29 -10.61
CA HIS A 12 -4.90 16.53 -9.36
C HIS A 12 -4.23 15.18 -9.63
N LEU A 13 -4.62 14.49 -10.70
CA LEU A 13 -3.97 13.25 -11.15
C LEU A 13 -2.49 13.49 -11.51
N ALA A 14 -2.19 14.54 -12.27
CA ALA A 14 -0.81 14.89 -12.61
C ALA A 14 0.04 15.20 -11.38
N ALA A 15 -0.52 15.90 -10.38
CA ALA A 15 0.16 16.17 -9.12
C ALA A 15 0.48 14.87 -8.34
N LEU A 16 -0.46 13.92 -8.30
CA LEU A 16 -0.24 12.58 -7.74
C LEU A 16 0.84 11.82 -8.50
N GLU A 17 0.72 11.70 -9.82
CA GLU A 17 1.72 11.02 -10.66
C GLU A 17 3.12 11.61 -10.46
N GLN A 18 3.23 12.94 -10.37
CA GLN A 18 4.49 13.63 -10.13
C GLN A 18 5.08 13.33 -8.74
N ALA A 19 4.24 13.29 -7.69
CA ALA A 19 4.68 12.94 -6.34
C ALA A 19 5.29 11.53 -6.29
N TYR A 20 4.67 10.58 -7.01
CA TYR A 20 5.17 9.21 -7.11
C TYR A 20 6.34 9.04 -8.09
N ALA A 21 6.60 10.01 -8.97
CA ALA A 21 7.74 10.02 -9.88
C ALA A 21 9.01 10.65 -9.27
N THR A 22 8.89 11.39 -8.15
CA THR A 22 9.98 12.17 -7.56
C THR A 22 10.18 11.88 -6.06
N PRO A 23 11.37 11.41 -5.63
CA PRO A 23 12.47 10.92 -6.47
C PRO A 23 12.03 9.70 -7.29
N PRO A 24 12.76 9.28 -8.35
CA PRO A 24 12.44 8.07 -9.11
C PRO A 24 12.40 6.82 -8.22
N ARG A 25 11.37 5.98 -8.42
CA ARG A 25 11.08 4.78 -7.61
C ARG A 25 10.89 3.60 -8.54
N ALA A 26 11.53 2.47 -8.25
CA ALA A 26 11.45 1.29 -9.12
C ALA A 26 10.14 0.51 -8.92
N TYR A 27 9.56 0.56 -7.72
CA TYR A 27 8.30 -0.10 -7.39
C TYR A 27 7.23 0.89 -6.89
N HIS A 28 7.56 1.75 -5.93
CA HIS A 28 6.61 2.68 -5.29
C HIS A 28 6.26 3.89 -6.19
N HIS A 29 6.18 3.69 -7.51
CA HIS A 29 5.71 4.66 -8.50
C HIS A 29 4.18 4.57 -8.67
N PHE A 30 3.57 5.44 -9.48
CA PHE A 30 2.10 5.51 -9.60
C PHE A 30 1.42 4.22 -10.11
N GLY A 31 2.17 3.33 -10.78
CA GLY A 31 1.70 1.98 -11.10
C GLY A 31 1.34 1.12 -9.88
N HIS A 32 2.00 1.30 -8.72
CA HIS A 32 1.63 0.67 -7.45
C HIS A 32 0.24 1.14 -7.01
N VAL A 33 0.02 2.47 -6.97
CA VAL A 33 -1.29 3.06 -6.65
C VAL A 33 -2.38 2.53 -7.57
N ARG A 34 -2.11 2.39 -8.87
CA ARG A 34 -3.07 1.79 -9.81
C ARG A 34 -3.40 0.33 -9.46
N ALA A 35 -2.43 -0.48 -9.03
CA ALA A 35 -2.69 -1.84 -8.58
C ALA A 35 -3.54 -1.86 -7.31
N VAL A 36 -3.25 -1.00 -6.33
CA VAL A 36 -4.06 -0.88 -5.11
C VAL A 36 -5.47 -0.37 -5.43
N LEU A 37 -5.63 0.55 -6.39
CA LEU A 37 -6.95 1.02 -6.87
C LEU A 37 -7.76 -0.09 -7.55
N GLN A 38 -7.12 -1.05 -8.23
CA GLN A 38 -7.80 -2.22 -8.77
C GLN A 38 -8.38 -3.09 -7.65
N HIS A 39 -7.58 -3.38 -6.62
CA HIS A 39 -8.07 -4.08 -5.44
C HIS A 39 -9.14 -3.30 -4.67
N TYR A 40 -9.04 -1.97 -4.63
CA TYR A 40 -10.08 -1.10 -4.08
C TYR A 40 -11.42 -1.30 -4.80
N ALA A 41 -11.40 -1.37 -6.14
CA ALA A 41 -12.59 -1.62 -6.93
C ALA A 41 -13.16 -3.04 -6.73
N GLU A 42 -12.29 -4.06 -6.60
CA GLU A 42 -12.71 -5.42 -6.26
C GLU A 42 -13.43 -5.48 -4.91
N VAL A 43 -12.87 -4.82 -3.88
CA VAL A 43 -13.51 -4.73 -2.56
C VAL A 43 -14.85 -4.00 -2.67
N ALA A 44 -14.92 -2.89 -3.39
CA ALA A 44 -16.16 -2.14 -3.60
C ALA A 44 -17.25 -2.99 -4.29
N ALA A 45 -16.86 -3.92 -5.18
CA ALA A 45 -17.76 -4.82 -5.88
C ALA A 45 -18.11 -6.10 -5.09
N GLY A 46 -17.34 -6.43 -4.04
CA GLY A 46 -17.51 -7.62 -3.22
C GLY A 46 -17.90 -7.28 -1.78
N PRO A 47 -16.98 -7.40 -0.80
CA PRO A 47 -17.30 -7.19 0.62
C PRO A 47 -17.75 -5.76 0.98
N GLY A 48 -17.43 -4.77 0.15
CA GLY A 48 -17.82 -3.38 0.32
C GLY A 48 -16.93 -2.58 1.27
N TRP A 49 -17.01 -1.26 1.17
CA TRP A 49 -16.34 -0.30 2.04
C TRP A 49 -17.35 0.39 2.95
N GLN A 50 -17.01 0.60 4.23
CA GLN A 50 -17.82 1.41 5.14
C GLN A 50 -17.60 2.91 4.90
N GLN A 51 -16.36 3.31 4.62
CA GLN A 51 -15.91 4.67 4.33
C GLN A 51 -15.12 4.70 3.00
N PRO A 52 -15.79 4.48 1.85
CA PRO A 52 -15.13 4.37 0.55
C PRO A 52 -14.33 5.60 0.15
N VAL A 53 -14.80 6.81 0.48
CA VAL A 53 -14.12 8.06 0.12
C VAL A 53 -12.77 8.16 0.84
N GLU A 54 -12.77 7.92 2.15
CA GLU A 54 -11.58 8.00 3.00
C GLU A 54 -10.55 6.94 2.63
N VAL A 55 -11.00 5.70 2.36
CA VAL A 55 -10.12 4.62 1.90
C VAL A 55 -9.53 4.95 0.54
N TRP A 56 -10.33 5.43 -0.41
CA TRP A 56 -9.85 5.80 -1.74
C TRP A 56 -8.80 6.93 -1.67
N LEU A 57 -9.02 7.93 -0.82
CA LEU A 57 -8.03 8.98 -0.56
C LEU A 57 -6.76 8.40 0.09
N ALA A 58 -6.89 7.51 1.08
CA ALA A 58 -5.72 6.84 1.66
C ALA A 58 -4.93 6.05 0.61
N VAL A 59 -5.60 5.35 -0.31
CA VAL A 59 -4.95 4.65 -1.44
C VAL A 59 -4.15 5.62 -2.30
N LEU A 60 -4.71 6.78 -2.65
CA LEU A 60 -4.01 7.76 -3.50
C LEU A 60 -2.78 8.39 -2.83
N PHE A 61 -2.79 8.52 -1.50
CA PHE A 61 -1.82 9.33 -0.79
C PHE A 61 -0.81 8.55 0.07
N HIS A 62 -1.05 7.28 0.42
CA HIS A 62 -0.28 6.57 1.46
C HIS A 62 1.25 6.61 1.25
N ASP A 63 1.68 6.45 0.00
CA ASP A 63 3.10 6.44 -0.41
C ASP A 63 3.50 7.69 -1.21
N ALA A 64 2.69 8.75 -1.19
CA ALA A 64 2.95 9.92 -2.00
C ALA A 64 4.32 10.55 -1.72
N VAL A 65 4.75 10.55 -0.46
CA VAL A 65 6.12 10.88 -0.08
C VAL A 65 6.85 9.60 0.30
N TYR A 66 7.86 9.23 -0.49
CA TYR A 66 8.66 8.04 -0.23
C TYR A 66 10.15 8.30 -0.47
N VAL A 67 10.94 8.08 0.57
CA VAL A 67 12.39 7.97 0.46
C VAL A 67 12.81 6.68 1.16
N PRO A 68 13.49 5.75 0.46
CA PRO A 68 13.92 4.49 1.04
C PRO A 68 14.73 4.70 2.32
N GLY A 69 14.45 3.92 3.36
CA GLY A 69 15.17 3.97 4.64
C GLY A 69 14.79 5.11 5.60
N ARG A 70 13.90 6.04 5.21
CA ARG A 70 13.30 6.99 6.15
C ARG A 70 12.18 6.34 6.95
N SER A 71 11.96 6.82 8.18
CA SER A 71 10.92 6.35 9.09
C SER A 71 9.69 7.26 9.18
N ASP A 72 9.70 8.38 8.46
CA ASP A 72 8.66 9.42 8.51
C ASP A 72 7.93 9.59 7.16
N ASN A 73 8.07 8.63 6.24
CA ASN A 73 7.45 8.70 4.91
C ASN A 73 5.93 8.85 5.01
N GLU A 74 5.28 8.00 5.80
CA GLU A 74 3.83 7.97 5.98
C GLU A 74 3.31 9.25 6.65
N ALA A 75 4.05 9.79 7.64
CA ALA A 75 3.72 11.06 8.26
C ALA A 75 3.78 12.22 7.25
N ARG A 76 4.78 12.22 6.35
CA ARG A 76 4.89 13.23 5.30
C ARG A 76 3.85 13.05 4.20
N SER A 77 3.46 11.82 3.88
CA SER A 77 2.33 11.51 3.01
C SER A 77 1.02 12.05 3.61
N VAL A 78 0.82 11.93 4.92
CA VAL A 78 -0.30 12.55 5.64
C VAL A 78 -0.25 14.07 5.52
N ASP A 79 0.88 14.71 5.82
CA ASP A 79 0.99 16.17 5.72
C ASP A 79 0.60 16.68 4.33
N TRP A 80 1.01 15.96 3.29
CA TRP A 80 0.65 16.31 1.92
C TRP A 80 -0.83 16.06 1.63
N ALA A 81 -1.40 14.94 2.06
CA ALA A 81 -2.83 14.64 1.92
C ALA A 81 -3.69 15.72 2.60
N LEU A 82 -3.35 16.12 3.82
CA LEU A 82 -4.07 17.14 4.59
C LEU A 82 -3.93 18.54 3.97
N ALA A 83 -2.85 18.81 3.26
CA ALA A 83 -2.71 20.04 2.48
C ALA A 83 -3.55 20.03 1.19
N CYS A 84 -3.60 18.90 0.49
CA CYS A 84 -4.26 18.78 -0.83
C CYS A 84 -5.77 18.59 -0.74
N ILE A 85 -6.25 17.66 0.09
CA ILE A 85 -7.67 17.23 0.10
C ILE A 85 -8.65 18.41 0.29
N PRO A 86 -8.47 19.32 1.26
CA PRO A 86 -9.39 20.44 1.43
C PRO A 86 -9.39 21.43 0.26
N GLN A 87 -8.27 21.55 -0.47
CA GLN A 87 -8.16 22.42 -1.63
C GLN A 87 -8.80 21.79 -2.88
N TRP A 88 -8.61 20.48 -3.05
CA TRP A 88 -9.07 19.74 -4.22
C TRP A 88 -10.56 19.41 -4.16
N TRP A 89 -11.09 19.19 -2.94
CA TRP A 89 -12.49 18.86 -2.70
C TRP A 89 -13.09 19.68 -1.55
N PRO A 90 -13.16 21.02 -1.66
CA PRO A 90 -13.55 21.90 -0.55
C PRO A 90 -15.00 21.70 -0.05
N GLN A 91 -15.85 21.05 -0.84
CA GLN A 91 -17.26 20.80 -0.52
C GLN A 91 -17.53 19.32 -0.19
N ALA A 92 -16.53 18.44 -0.27
CA ALA A 92 -16.71 17.03 0.04
C ALA A 92 -16.65 16.83 1.57
N PRO A 93 -17.61 16.09 2.16
CA PRO A 93 -17.61 15.79 3.60
C PRO A 93 -16.61 14.65 3.89
N VAL A 94 -15.31 14.93 3.80
CA VAL A 94 -14.24 13.96 4.04
C VAL A 94 -13.83 13.96 5.51
N ASP A 95 -13.77 12.78 6.13
CA ASP A 95 -13.12 12.63 7.43
C ASP A 95 -11.58 12.58 7.26
N LEU A 96 -10.94 13.74 7.38
CA LEU A 96 -9.48 13.86 7.28
C LEU A 96 -8.73 13.08 8.37
N ALA A 97 -9.31 12.95 9.57
CA ALA A 97 -8.69 12.19 10.65
C ALA A 97 -8.68 10.70 10.31
N ARG A 98 -9.73 10.22 9.65
CA ARG A 98 -9.77 8.85 9.12
C ARG A 98 -8.75 8.62 8.03
N VAL A 99 -8.62 9.52 7.04
CA VAL A 99 -7.59 9.41 5.99
C VAL A 99 -6.19 9.36 6.60
N GLN A 100 -5.89 10.25 7.55
CA GLN A 100 -4.63 10.25 8.29
C GLN A 100 -4.39 8.90 9.00
N ALA A 101 -5.38 8.39 9.73
CA ALA A 101 -5.25 7.13 10.46
C ALA A 101 -4.93 5.96 9.52
N LEU A 102 -5.62 5.86 8.38
CA LEU A 102 -5.40 4.82 7.38
C LEU A 102 -3.97 4.88 6.80
N ILE A 103 -3.51 6.06 6.40
CA ILE A 103 -2.15 6.22 5.87
C ILE A 103 -1.11 5.81 6.92
N LEU A 104 -1.23 6.26 8.17
CA LEU A 104 -0.27 5.93 9.22
C LEU A 104 -0.22 4.44 9.57
N LEU A 105 -1.32 3.70 9.38
CA LEU A 105 -1.34 2.26 9.58
C LEU A 105 -0.42 1.50 8.61
N THR A 106 -0.18 2.05 7.41
CA THR A 106 0.71 1.43 6.42
C THR A 106 2.16 1.32 6.93
N ALA A 107 2.63 2.23 7.81
CA ALA A 107 3.96 2.12 8.43
C ALA A 107 4.14 0.84 9.26
N ARG A 108 3.04 0.23 9.71
CA ARG A 108 3.00 -0.97 10.56
C ARG A 108 2.39 -2.17 9.84
N HIS A 109 2.21 -2.09 8.51
CA HIS A 109 1.71 -3.20 7.71
C HIS A 109 2.54 -4.47 7.95
N GLY A 110 1.88 -5.62 8.07
CA GLY A 110 2.55 -6.88 8.41
C GLY A 110 2.93 -7.06 9.89
N GLN A 111 2.66 -6.09 10.77
CA GLN A 111 2.85 -6.22 12.24
C GLN A 111 1.53 -6.23 13.01
N LEU A 112 0.48 -5.62 12.45
CA LEU A 112 -0.86 -5.51 13.03
C LEU A 112 -1.62 -6.83 12.99
N GLN A 113 -2.56 -7.07 13.90
CA GLN A 113 -3.45 -8.24 13.89
C GLN A 113 -4.89 -7.81 13.54
N PRO A 114 -5.76 -8.73 13.07
CA PRO A 114 -7.14 -8.39 12.72
C PRO A 114 -7.91 -7.68 13.84
N GLN A 115 -7.70 -8.07 15.11
CA GLN A 115 -8.37 -7.45 16.26
C GLN A 115 -7.92 -6.00 16.55
N ASP A 116 -6.82 -5.55 15.95
CA ASP A 116 -6.31 -4.19 16.15
C ASP A 116 -6.96 -3.18 15.19
N LEU A 117 -7.84 -3.65 14.30
CA LEU A 117 -8.30 -2.91 13.12
C LEU A 117 -9.82 -3.02 12.94
N ASP A 118 -10.40 -1.97 12.38
CA ASP A 118 -11.73 -2.08 11.77
C ASP A 118 -11.65 -2.73 10.38
N ALA A 119 -12.83 -3.03 9.81
CA ALA A 119 -12.96 -3.76 8.55
C ALA A 119 -12.29 -3.05 7.37
N ASP A 120 -12.47 -1.73 7.23
CA ASP A 120 -11.89 -0.95 6.14
C ASP A 120 -10.36 -0.90 6.24
N ALA A 121 -9.82 -0.73 7.45
CA ALA A 121 -8.39 -0.71 7.65
C ALA A 121 -7.75 -2.07 7.33
N ALA A 122 -8.40 -3.17 7.73
CA ALA A 122 -7.94 -4.52 7.38
C ALA A 122 -7.95 -4.74 5.86
N LEU A 123 -9.04 -4.40 5.17
CA LEU A 123 -9.16 -4.52 3.72
C LEU A 123 -8.18 -3.62 2.97
N PHE A 124 -7.97 -2.37 3.41
CA PHE A 124 -7.03 -1.43 2.81
C PHE A 124 -5.58 -1.94 2.90
N LEU A 125 -5.15 -2.36 4.09
CA LEU A 125 -3.80 -2.93 4.27
C LEU A 125 -3.61 -4.21 3.45
N ASP A 126 -4.66 -5.02 3.29
CA ASP A 126 -4.62 -6.20 2.44
C ASP A 126 -4.52 -5.85 0.95
N CYS A 127 -5.20 -4.78 0.49
CA CYS A 127 -5.06 -4.27 -0.87
C CYS A 127 -3.61 -3.84 -1.16
N ASP A 128 -2.97 -3.14 -0.23
CA ASP A 128 -1.58 -2.70 -0.36
C ASP A 128 -0.59 -3.89 -0.36
N MET A 129 -0.86 -4.91 0.46
CA MET A 129 -0.03 -6.12 0.53
C MET A 129 -0.35 -7.19 -0.54
N ALA A 130 -1.35 -6.98 -1.40
CA ALA A 130 -1.82 -7.97 -2.37
C ALA A 130 -0.74 -8.40 -3.38
N ILE A 131 0.26 -7.55 -3.64
CA ILE A 131 1.43 -7.88 -4.47
C ILE A 131 2.16 -9.14 -4.01
N LEU A 132 2.07 -9.49 -2.72
CA LEU A 132 2.66 -10.72 -2.19
C LEU A 132 2.04 -11.97 -2.81
N ALA A 133 0.76 -11.92 -3.16
CA ALA A 133 0.00 -13.01 -3.76
C ALA A 133 -0.05 -12.97 -5.29
N ALA A 134 0.63 -12.00 -5.92
CA ALA A 134 0.69 -11.88 -7.37
C ALA A 134 1.35 -13.12 -8.03
N PRO A 135 1.17 -13.30 -9.36
CA PRO A 135 1.92 -14.31 -10.11
C PRO A 135 3.43 -14.24 -9.83
N ALA A 136 4.10 -15.38 -9.88
CA ALA A 136 5.47 -15.54 -9.38
C ALA A 136 6.46 -14.53 -9.99
N GLU A 137 6.36 -14.31 -11.30
CA GLU A 137 7.16 -13.36 -12.06
C GLU A 137 6.90 -11.90 -11.67
N VAL A 138 5.65 -11.55 -11.36
CA VAL A 138 5.25 -10.21 -10.90
C VAL A 138 5.79 -9.97 -9.49
N PHE A 139 5.64 -10.94 -8.59
CA PHE A 139 6.22 -10.88 -7.25
C PHE A 139 7.76 -10.76 -7.30
N ASP A 140 8.42 -11.55 -8.16
CA ASP A 140 9.87 -11.51 -8.31
C ASP A 140 10.34 -10.16 -8.89
N ALA A 141 9.55 -9.51 -9.76
CA ALA A 141 9.81 -8.16 -10.26
C ALA A 141 9.64 -7.10 -9.16
N TYR A 142 8.57 -7.19 -8.37
CA TYR A 142 8.37 -6.37 -7.17
C TYR A 142 9.58 -6.45 -6.24
N ASP A 143 10.02 -7.66 -5.87
CA ASP A 143 11.13 -7.83 -4.92
C ASP A 143 12.46 -7.26 -5.46
N ARG A 144 12.68 -7.34 -6.78
CA ARG A 144 13.81 -6.66 -7.44
C ARG A 144 13.67 -5.15 -7.38
N GLY A 145 12.49 -4.60 -7.66
CA GLY A 145 12.21 -3.16 -7.58
C GLY A 145 12.50 -2.60 -6.19
N ILE A 146 12.07 -3.30 -5.13
CA ILE A 146 12.41 -2.93 -3.75
C ILE A 146 13.93 -2.95 -3.53
N ALA A 147 14.64 -3.96 -4.03
CA ALA A 147 16.10 -4.00 -3.91
C ALA A 147 16.81 -2.85 -4.67
N GLU A 148 16.23 -2.40 -5.78
CA GLU A 148 16.74 -1.27 -6.55
C GLU A 148 16.56 0.06 -5.80
N GLU A 149 15.42 0.27 -5.15
CA GLU A 149 15.15 1.47 -4.37
C GLU A 149 16.09 1.61 -3.17
N TYR A 150 16.45 0.50 -2.53
CA TYR A 150 17.38 0.51 -1.40
C TYR A 150 18.86 0.54 -1.81
N ARG A 151 19.17 0.49 -3.11
CA ARG A 151 20.55 0.52 -3.63
C ARG A 151 21.21 1.87 -3.28
N GLY A 152 22.35 1.81 -2.62
CA GLY A 152 23.10 3.01 -2.20
C GLY A 152 22.58 3.67 -0.93
N VAL A 153 21.40 3.27 -0.43
CA VAL A 153 20.85 3.71 0.86
C VAL A 153 21.36 2.81 1.99
N VAL A 154 21.38 1.51 1.75
CA VAL A 154 21.87 0.50 2.71
C VAL A 154 22.84 -0.47 2.02
N PRO A 155 23.84 -1.00 2.74
CA PRO A 155 24.72 -2.04 2.20
C PRO A 155 23.93 -3.27 1.74
N SER A 156 24.24 -3.81 0.56
CA SER A 156 23.47 -4.89 -0.07
C SER A 156 23.37 -6.16 0.79
N LEU A 157 24.37 -6.44 1.62
CA LEU A 157 24.30 -7.55 2.58
C LEU A 157 23.24 -7.29 3.67
N LEU A 158 23.24 -6.09 4.25
CA LEU A 158 22.26 -5.69 5.27
C LEU A 158 20.85 -5.65 4.69
N PHE A 159 20.68 -5.12 3.47
CA PHE A 159 19.40 -5.17 2.77
C PHE A 159 18.88 -6.61 2.65
N ARG A 160 19.68 -7.53 2.10
CA ARG A 160 19.26 -8.94 1.92
C ARG A 160 18.88 -9.60 3.25
N LEU A 161 19.66 -9.36 4.31
CA LEU A 161 19.37 -9.88 5.64
C LEU A 161 18.04 -9.32 6.19
N ASN A 162 17.84 -8.00 6.12
CA ASN A 162 16.61 -7.36 6.62
C ASN A 162 15.39 -7.74 5.79
N ARG A 163 15.52 -7.80 4.46
CA ARG A 163 14.46 -8.26 3.56
C ARG A 163 14.08 -9.70 3.84
N GLY A 164 15.06 -10.59 4.00
CA GLY A 164 14.81 -11.99 4.39
C GLY A 164 14.10 -12.09 5.76
N ARG A 165 14.52 -11.30 6.75
CA ARG A 165 13.85 -11.24 8.06
C ARG A 165 12.39 -10.80 7.97
N PHE A 166 12.11 -9.75 7.19
CA PHE A 166 10.76 -9.25 6.97
C PHE A 166 9.86 -10.29 6.30
N LEU A 167 10.32 -10.92 5.21
CA LEU A 167 9.54 -11.96 4.53
C LEU A 167 9.33 -13.19 5.43
N ALA A 168 10.35 -13.57 6.20
CA ALA A 168 10.23 -14.67 7.15
C ALA A 168 9.28 -14.34 8.31
N SER A 169 9.25 -13.10 8.80
CA SER A 169 8.31 -12.70 9.84
C SER A 169 6.87 -12.74 9.32
N LEU A 170 6.61 -12.28 8.10
CA LEU A 170 5.29 -12.41 7.48
C LEU A 170 4.87 -13.87 7.35
N LEU A 171 5.75 -14.73 6.85
CA LEU A 171 5.47 -16.16 6.65
C LEU A 171 5.13 -16.89 7.95
N LYS A 172 5.69 -16.46 9.09
CA LYS A 172 5.41 -17.04 10.42
C LYS A 172 4.05 -16.65 10.99
N ARG A 173 3.42 -15.60 10.47
CA ARG A 173 2.12 -15.15 10.98
C ARG A 173 1.06 -16.21 10.72
N PRO A 174 0.06 -16.36 11.60
CA PRO A 174 -1.12 -17.21 11.33
C PRO A 174 -1.83 -16.79 10.04
N ARG A 175 -1.90 -15.47 9.80
CA ARG A 175 -2.48 -14.87 8.60
C ARG A 175 -1.57 -13.75 8.10
N ILE A 176 -1.26 -13.76 6.81
CA ILE A 176 -0.57 -12.66 6.13
C ILE A 176 -1.59 -11.56 5.85
N PHE A 177 -2.76 -11.94 5.31
CA PHE A 177 -3.89 -11.04 5.06
C PHE A 177 -4.88 -11.04 6.22
N LEU A 178 -5.34 -9.84 6.59
CA LEU A 178 -6.03 -9.54 7.84
C LEU A 178 -7.53 -9.79 7.72
N SER A 179 -8.14 -9.43 6.59
CA SER A 179 -9.53 -9.70 6.25
C SER A 179 -9.76 -11.16 5.87
N ASP A 180 -11.00 -11.64 6.00
CA ASP A 180 -11.37 -13.00 5.58
C ASP A 180 -11.35 -13.17 4.06
N ASP A 181 -11.76 -12.15 3.31
CA ASP A 181 -11.76 -12.16 1.84
C ASP A 181 -10.35 -12.36 1.26
N PHE A 182 -9.40 -11.48 1.63
CA PHE A 182 -8.03 -11.59 1.14
C PHE A 182 -7.32 -12.80 1.71
N HIS A 183 -7.59 -13.21 2.96
CA HIS A 183 -7.01 -14.44 3.48
C HIS A 183 -7.42 -15.66 2.65
N ALA A 184 -8.71 -15.77 2.31
CA ALA A 184 -9.21 -16.88 1.52
C ALA A 184 -8.58 -16.93 0.11
N ARG A 185 -8.44 -15.77 -0.56
CA ARG A 185 -7.99 -15.73 -1.97
C ARG A 185 -6.49 -15.52 -2.17
N CYS A 186 -5.77 -14.90 -1.23
CA CYS A 186 -4.38 -14.47 -1.41
C CYS A 186 -3.36 -15.21 -0.52
N ASP A 187 -3.74 -15.71 0.66
CA ASP A 187 -2.77 -16.16 1.67
C ASP A 187 -1.91 -17.35 1.20
N ALA A 188 -2.53 -18.33 0.52
CA ALA A 188 -1.82 -19.49 -0.01
C ALA A 188 -0.78 -19.10 -1.08
N ALA A 189 -1.17 -18.24 -2.03
CA ALA A 189 -0.29 -17.75 -3.09
C ALA A 189 0.86 -16.92 -2.52
N ALA A 190 0.58 -16.01 -1.57
CA ALA A 190 1.61 -15.24 -0.90
C ALA A 190 2.62 -16.11 -0.18
N ARG A 191 2.17 -17.12 0.59
CA ARG A 191 3.07 -18.06 1.27
C ARG A 191 3.94 -18.83 0.28
N ALA A 192 3.43 -19.21 -0.88
CA ALA A 192 4.22 -19.87 -1.91
C ALA A 192 5.34 -18.95 -2.45
N ASN A 193 5.02 -17.69 -2.74
CA ASN A 193 6.00 -16.68 -3.16
C ASN A 193 7.07 -16.43 -2.08
N LEU A 194 6.65 -16.23 -0.82
CA LEU A 194 7.58 -15.98 0.29
C LEU A 194 8.53 -17.18 0.52
N ARG A 195 8.02 -18.41 0.51
CA ARG A 195 8.85 -19.62 0.63
C ARG A 195 9.84 -19.75 -0.52
N ARG A 196 9.39 -19.55 -1.77
CA ARG A 196 10.27 -19.57 -2.95
C ARG A 196 11.39 -18.55 -2.81
N ARG A 197 11.06 -17.34 -2.36
CA ARG A 197 12.02 -16.24 -2.24
C ARG A 197 13.05 -16.43 -1.12
N LEU A 198 12.64 -17.07 -0.02
CA LEU A 198 13.51 -17.38 1.12
C LEU A 198 14.39 -18.62 0.90
N GLY A 199 14.00 -19.50 -0.01
CA GLY A 199 14.79 -20.69 -0.38
C GLY A 199 15.88 -20.44 -1.44
N ARG A 200 15.99 -19.21 -1.97
CA ARG A 200 17.03 -18.75 -2.90
C ARG A 200 18.09 -17.96 -2.14
#